data_AF-A0A554ICS7-F1
#
_entry.id   AF-A0A554ICS7-F1
#
_cell.length_a   1.000
_cell.length_b   1.000
_cell.length_c   1.000
_cell.angle_alpha   90.00
_cell.angle_beta   90.00
_cell.angle_gamma   90.00
#
_symmetry.space_group_name_H-M   'P 1'
#
loop_
_entity.id
_entity.type
_entity.pdbx_description
1 polymer ?
#
loop_
_entity_poly.entity_id
_entity_poly.type
_entity_poly.pdbx_seq_one_letter_code
_entity_poly.pdbx_strand_id
1 'polypeptide(L)'
;MNEENGKPLALVIGDKNFLGWFLSELLVRQGCKVITEETETTKPDYIFCLDDSDEEKVDKLLSLAQNSGAKFLLVTKKDNYSDASFKNVDFRIVRLGAVFGPRMRRADFQNLNSQTEIFGPKPVFVSDIVYGLVKAMFAGGTRGKTFDLTTKNSQLGWEPQTDFTQGMEQTKKWFAEPTPTIRPKPTTHLPLLIPILLLFIILSYPFTSLAFQSFWGARNLKKAQQAALSGDFNQMIKTARVAEECFTAGKANVARLGPLFNYVGLEEKILHWEKLYDLGKKTSGGLVDLGSAATTGGQLLGFVLQNKSLDVQQSIGQIKLELDEAYEKLSLVEPQIEDQKLRQQINEVKNLILFGQKGVLLIPDLIGLNKRQVYLILFQNNMELRPTGGFIGSFALLTLDQGRLVDFEVQDVYWADGQLKGHIEPPPALKKYLGEAGWYLRDSNWDPDFPTSAARADWFLEKETGRTVDGVVGINLEVAKNILEAIGETELSDFKEKINSKNLFERAEYHSETNFFPGSTQKQDFLGSLTRALFEKIKNVDQKTWLKLAKA
;
A
#
# COMPACT_ATOMS: atom_id res chain seq x y z
N MET A 1 -30.05 5.79 -34.82
CA MET A 1 -30.31 7.12 -34.25
C MET A 1 -28.96 7.73 -33.89
N ASN A 2 -28.49 8.84 -34.43
CA ASN A 2 -28.77 9.62 -35.62
C ASN A 2 -27.51 10.49 -35.81
N GLU A 3 -27.24 10.88 -37.05
CA GLU A 3 -26.20 11.81 -37.46
C GLU A 3 -26.20 13.10 -36.60
N GLU A 4 -25.19 13.29 -35.73
CA GLU A 4 -24.95 14.59 -35.08
C GLU A 4 -23.54 15.16 -35.33
N ASN A 5 -22.70 14.51 -36.13
CA ASN A 5 -21.29 14.91 -36.34
C ASN A 5 -21.06 15.90 -37.50
N GLY A 6 -22.06 16.71 -37.88
CA GLY A 6 -21.91 17.61 -39.05
C GLY A 6 -22.51 19.01 -38.93
N LYS A 7 -23.15 19.38 -37.81
CA LYS A 7 -23.72 20.72 -37.66
C LYS A 7 -22.64 21.70 -37.19
N PRO A 8 -22.51 22.89 -37.81
CA PRO A 8 -21.51 23.85 -37.39
C PRO A 8 -21.80 24.37 -35.97
N LEU A 9 -20.73 24.50 -35.18
CA LEU A 9 -20.77 24.96 -33.80
C LEU A 9 -20.48 26.45 -33.72
N ALA A 10 -21.45 27.24 -33.25
CA ALA A 10 -21.32 28.66 -32.98
C ALA A 10 -21.17 28.92 -31.48
N LEU A 11 -20.10 29.60 -31.10
CA LEU A 11 -19.86 30.10 -29.76
C LEU A 11 -20.30 31.58 -29.70
N VAL A 12 -21.34 31.87 -28.91
CA VAL A 12 -21.88 33.24 -28.76
C VAL A 12 -21.60 33.72 -27.34
N ILE A 13 -20.67 34.66 -27.19
CA ILE A 13 -20.20 35.18 -25.90
C ILE A 13 -20.56 36.66 -25.80
N GLY A 14 -21.15 37.07 -24.67
CA GLY A 14 -21.61 38.43 -24.41
C GLY A 14 -23.04 38.45 -23.86
N ASP A 15 -23.75 39.56 -24.03
CA ASP A 15 -25.14 39.77 -23.57
C ASP A 15 -26.07 38.59 -23.90
N LYS A 16 -26.27 37.71 -22.91
CA LYS A 16 -27.03 36.46 -23.04
C LYS A 16 -28.54 36.69 -23.12
N ASN A 17 -29.03 37.87 -22.74
CA ASN A 17 -30.45 38.09 -22.47
C ASN A 17 -31.16 38.95 -23.53
N PHE A 18 -30.42 39.74 -24.30
CA PHE A 18 -30.96 40.57 -25.38
C PHE A 18 -30.33 40.24 -26.74
N LEU A 19 -29.25 40.90 -27.16
CA LEU A 19 -28.72 40.72 -28.54
C LEU A 19 -28.22 39.29 -28.79
N GLY A 20 -27.50 38.71 -27.83
CA GLY A 20 -27.00 37.34 -27.94
C GLY A 20 -28.11 36.30 -27.96
N TRP A 21 -29.28 36.57 -27.35
CA TRP A 21 -30.42 35.67 -27.41
C TRP A 21 -30.99 35.56 -28.82
N PHE A 22 -31.26 36.70 -29.48
CA PHE A 22 -31.80 36.69 -30.86
C PHE A 22 -30.82 36.10 -31.86
N LEU A 23 -29.52 36.40 -31.71
CA LEU A 23 -28.49 35.81 -32.55
C LEU A 23 -28.43 34.29 -32.37
N SER A 24 -28.45 33.81 -31.12
CA SER A 24 -28.44 32.38 -30.81
C SER A 24 -29.68 31.68 -31.36
N GLU A 25 -30.86 32.27 -31.17
CA GLU A 25 -32.12 31.72 -31.69
C GLU A 25 -32.10 31.62 -33.22
N LEU A 26 -31.62 32.66 -33.90
CA LEU A 26 -31.49 32.65 -35.36
C LEU A 26 -30.52 31.57 -35.82
N LEU A 27 -29.34 31.47 -35.22
CA LEU A 27 -28.33 30.45 -35.58
C LEU A 27 -28.86 29.03 -35.37
N VAL A 28 -29.58 28.77 -34.27
CA VAL A 28 -30.23 27.46 -34.02
C VAL A 28 -31.28 27.17 -35.09
N ARG A 29 -32.13 28.14 -35.45
CA ARG A 29 -33.12 27.98 -36.53
C ARG A 29 -32.46 27.71 -37.89
N GLN A 30 -31.26 28.24 -38.13
CA GLN A 30 -30.45 27.98 -39.32
C GLN A 30 -29.61 26.69 -39.23
N GLY A 31 -29.80 25.87 -38.19
CA GLY A 31 -29.18 24.55 -38.07
C GLY A 31 -27.81 24.53 -37.38
N CYS A 32 -27.34 25.64 -36.80
CA CYS A 32 -26.12 25.66 -35.99
C CYS A 32 -26.38 25.10 -34.59
N LYS A 33 -25.37 24.44 -34.01
CA LYS A 33 -25.33 24.18 -32.57
C LYS A 33 -24.78 25.44 -31.89
N VAL A 34 -25.48 25.98 -30.90
CA VAL A 34 -25.03 27.21 -30.20
C VAL A 34 -24.64 26.88 -28.76
N ILE A 35 -23.48 27.38 -28.35
CA ILE A 35 -22.99 27.34 -26.97
C ILE A 35 -22.63 28.76 -26.51
N THR A 36 -22.77 29.01 -25.21
CA THR A 36 -22.57 30.36 -24.62
C THR A 36 -21.44 30.41 -23.59
N GLU A 37 -20.69 29.31 -23.44
CA GLU A 37 -19.56 29.15 -22.51
C GLU A 37 -18.54 28.21 -23.17
N GLU A 38 -17.25 28.54 -23.08
CA GLU A 38 -16.17 27.69 -23.57
C GLU A 38 -15.76 26.62 -22.53
N THR A 39 -15.42 25.42 -23.01
CA THR A 39 -14.79 24.34 -22.22
C THR A 39 -13.48 23.92 -22.88
N GLU A 40 -12.59 23.24 -22.14
CA GLU A 40 -11.27 22.82 -22.65
C GLU A 40 -11.33 21.96 -23.94
N THR A 41 -12.48 21.34 -24.23
CA THR A 41 -12.69 20.46 -25.39
C THR A 41 -13.47 21.13 -26.53
N THR A 42 -13.82 22.41 -26.42
CA THR A 42 -14.65 23.12 -27.40
C THR A 42 -13.87 23.46 -28.67
N LYS A 43 -14.37 23.02 -29.83
CA LYS A 43 -13.82 23.38 -31.15
C LYS A 43 -14.90 24.07 -32.01
N PRO A 44 -15.08 25.39 -31.90
CA PRO A 44 -16.13 26.11 -32.62
C PRO A 44 -15.73 26.36 -34.08
N ASP A 45 -16.73 26.44 -34.96
CA ASP A 45 -16.59 26.88 -36.36
C ASP A 45 -16.76 28.40 -36.47
N TYR A 46 -17.61 28.98 -35.61
CA TYR A 46 -17.92 30.42 -35.57
C TYR A 46 -17.87 30.93 -34.13
N ILE A 47 -17.25 32.10 -33.93
CA ILE A 47 -17.22 32.78 -32.63
C ILE A 47 -17.79 34.19 -32.80
N PHE A 48 -18.85 34.49 -32.06
CA PHE A 48 -19.43 35.81 -31.94
C PHE A 48 -19.13 36.37 -30.55
N CYS A 49 -18.22 37.33 -30.48
CA CYS A 49 -17.91 38.09 -29.29
C CYS A 49 -18.70 39.40 -29.32
N LEU A 50 -19.78 39.47 -28.55
CA LEU A 50 -20.74 40.57 -28.58
C LEU A 50 -20.43 41.69 -27.58
N ASP A 51 -19.38 41.53 -26.77
CA ASP A 51 -18.98 42.44 -25.70
C ASP A 51 -17.45 42.41 -25.55
N ASP A 52 -16.82 43.58 -25.62
CA ASP A 52 -15.37 43.81 -25.53
C ASP A 52 -14.94 44.54 -24.24
N SER A 53 -15.82 44.52 -23.22
CA SER A 53 -15.52 45.10 -21.90
C SER A 53 -14.37 44.40 -21.18
N ASP A 54 -14.15 43.11 -21.44
CA ASP A 54 -13.10 42.28 -20.88
C ASP A 54 -12.08 41.90 -21.98
N GLU A 55 -10.97 42.64 -22.04
CA GLU A 55 -9.94 42.48 -23.07
C GLU A 55 -9.22 41.12 -22.95
N GLU A 56 -9.00 40.63 -21.73
CA GLU A 56 -8.38 39.32 -21.48
C GLU A 56 -9.26 38.19 -22.05
N LYS A 57 -10.58 38.32 -21.91
CA LYS A 57 -11.53 37.37 -22.49
C LYS A 57 -11.54 37.41 -24.02
N VAL A 58 -11.39 38.59 -24.63
CA VAL A 58 -11.28 38.71 -26.09
C VAL A 58 -10.02 38.00 -26.59
N ASP A 59 -8.87 38.20 -25.93
CA ASP A 59 -7.59 37.55 -26.29
C ASP A 59 -7.66 36.02 -26.17
N LYS A 60 -8.35 35.52 -25.14
CA LYS A 60 -8.62 34.08 -24.98
C LYS A 60 -9.45 33.52 -26.14
N LEU A 61 -10.49 34.23 -26.56
CA LEU A 61 -11.34 33.80 -27.67
C LEU A 61 -10.62 33.90 -29.03
N LEU A 62 -9.71 34.87 -29.20
CA LEU A 62 -8.85 34.96 -30.38
C LEU A 62 -7.89 33.77 -30.47
N SER A 63 -7.28 33.41 -29.34
CA SER A 63 -6.43 32.20 -29.25
C SER A 63 -7.22 30.94 -29.59
N LEU A 64 -8.47 30.84 -29.11
CA LEU A 64 -9.37 29.75 -29.46
C LEU A 64 -9.70 29.72 -30.96
N ALA A 65 -10.01 30.88 -31.56
CA ALA A 65 -10.30 30.99 -32.99
C ALA A 65 -9.10 30.56 -33.85
N GLN A 66 -7.89 30.97 -33.46
CA GLN A 66 -6.66 30.59 -34.15
C GLN A 66 -6.42 29.07 -34.08
N ASN A 67 -6.65 28.46 -32.93
CA ASN A 67 -6.45 27.03 -32.72
C ASN A 67 -7.51 26.16 -33.40
N SER A 68 -8.77 26.61 -33.44
CA SER A 68 -9.87 25.86 -34.06
C SER A 68 -10.04 26.15 -35.55
N GLY A 69 -9.46 27.25 -36.05
CA GLY A 69 -9.73 27.77 -37.39
C GLY A 69 -11.08 28.47 -37.53
N ALA A 70 -11.70 28.87 -36.41
CA ALA A 70 -13.02 29.49 -36.42
C ALA A 70 -13.01 30.86 -37.10
N LYS A 71 -14.15 31.20 -37.71
CA LYS A 71 -14.44 32.60 -38.08
C LYS A 71 -14.77 33.39 -36.82
N PHE A 72 -14.18 34.57 -36.68
CA PHE A 72 -14.33 35.42 -35.51
C PHE A 72 -15.07 36.70 -35.87
N LEU A 73 -16.04 37.11 -35.06
CA LEU A 73 -16.69 38.41 -35.17
C LEU A 73 -16.68 39.09 -33.80
N LEU A 74 -16.12 40.30 -33.76
CA LEU A 74 -16.07 41.14 -32.58
C LEU A 74 -17.04 42.31 -32.74
N VAL A 75 -17.91 42.50 -31.76
CA VAL A 75 -18.67 43.72 -31.58
C VAL A 75 -17.92 44.63 -30.62
N THR A 76 -17.65 45.87 -31.04
CA THR A 76 -16.91 46.84 -30.21
C THR A 76 -17.43 48.25 -30.42
N LYS A 77 -17.26 49.08 -29.39
CA LYS A 77 -17.45 50.55 -29.45
C LYS A 77 -16.11 51.30 -29.49
N LYS A 78 -14.98 50.60 -29.37
CA LYS A 78 -13.62 51.17 -29.31
C LYS A 78 -12.99 51.20 -30.70
N ASP A 79 -12.12 52.18 -30.94
CA ASP A 79 -11.30 52.31 -32.16
C ASP A 79 -9.93 51.62 -32.04
N ASN A 80 -9.73 50.80 -31.01
CA ASN A 80 -8.38 50.39 -30.57
C ASN A 80 -7.89 49.05 -31.15
N TYR A 81 -8.72 48.35 -31.91
CA TYR A 81 -8.38 47.06 -32.50
C TYR A 81 -7.77 47.26 -33.89
N SER A 82 -6.48 46.94 -34.03
CA SER A 82 -5.76 47.00 -35.31
C SER A 82 -5.68 45.62 -35.96
N ASP A 83 -5.48 45.55 -37.28
CA ASP A 83 -5.31 44.29 -38.02
C ASP A 83 -4.19 43.39 -37.45
N ALA A 84 -3.19 43.98 -36.78
CA ALA A 84 -2.11 43.26 -36.12
C ALA A 84 -2.61 42.39 -34.94
N SER A 85 -3.72 42.76 -34.30
CA SER A 85 -4.32 42.05 -33.16
C SER A 85 -5.02 40.74 -33.57
N PHE A 86 -5.25 40.51 -34.87
CA PHE A 86 -6.02 39.35 -35.38
C PHE A 86 -5.19 38.47 -36.32
N LYS A 87 -3.86 38.45 -36.15
CA LYS A 87 -2.92 37.74 -37.02
C LYS A 87 -3.33 36.26 -37.15
N ASN A 88 -3.50 35.80 -38.39
CA ASN A 88 -3.90 34.43 -38.74
C ASN A 88 -5.33 34.00 -38.36
N VAL A 89 -6.24 34.92 -38.03
CA VAL A 89 -7.66 34.63 -37.79
C VAL A 89 -8.54 35.18 -38.92
N ASP A 90 -9.60 34.47 -39.32
CA ASP A 90 -10.63 35.01 -40.22
C ASP A 90 -11.62 35.88 -39.42
N PHE A 91 -11.28 37.16 -39.25
CA PHE A 91 -12.00 38.06 -38.36
C PHE A 91 -12.91 39.07 -39.10
N ARG A 92 -13.91 39.60 -38.38
CA ARG A 92 -14.70 40.79 -38.72
C ARG A 92 -14.90 41.64 -37.47
N ILE A 93 -14.83 42.95 -37.63
CA ILE A 93 -15.15 43.89 -36.55
C ILE A 93 -16.45 44.58 -36.90
N VAL A 94 -17.37 44.65 -35.95
CA VAL A 94 -18.68 45.28 -36.12
C VAL A 94 -18.88 46.35 -35.06
N ARG A 95 -19.17 47.57 -35.50
CA ARG A 95 -19.50 48.70 -34.63
C ARG A 95 -21.01 48.86 -34.59
N LEU A 96 -21.55 48.87 -33.39
CA LEU A 96 -22.99 49.01 -33.16
C LEU A 96 -23.28 50.36 -32.51
N GLY A 97 -24.31 51.02 -33.01
CA GLY A 97 -24.96 52.14 -32.32
C GLY A 97 -25.84 51.66 -31.17
N ALA A 98 -26.77 52.52 -30.74
CA ALA A 98 -27.80 52.10 -29.80
C ALA A 98 -28.69 51.02 -30.45
N VAL A 99 -28.84 49.88 -29.78
CA VAL A 99 -29.70 48.77 -30.23
C VAL A 99 -30.90 48.67 -29.30
N PHE A 100 -32.09 48.54 -29.86
CA PHE A 100 -33.32 48.44 -29.10
C PHE A 100 -34.24 47.36 -29.64
N GLY A 101 -35.13 46.84 -28.81
CA GLY A 101 -36.05 45.78 -29.19
C GLY A 101 -36.62 45.02 -28.00
N PRO A 102 -37.47 44.01 -28.25
CA PRO A 102 -37.94 43.10 -27.21
C PRO A 102 -36.77 42.49 -26.44
N ARG A 103 -36.93 42.18 -25.14
CA ARG A 103 -35.89 41.65 -24.23
C ARG A 103 -34.77 42.62 -23.83
N MET A 104 -34.71 43.85 -24.36
CA MET A 104 -33.77 44.85 -23.85
C MET A 104 -34.01 45.14 -22.36
N ARG A 105 -33.03 45.73 -21.66
CA ARG A 105 -33.22 46.05 -20.23
C ARG A 105 -34.34 47.08 -20.06
N ARG A 106 -35.20 46.87 -19.06
CA ARG A 106 -36.37 47.75 -18.80
C ARG A 106 -35.97 49.22 -18.58
N ALA A 107 -34.85 49.46 -17.90
CA ALA A 107 -34.31 50.81 -17.71
C ALA A 107 -33.90 51.47 -19.03
N ASP A 108 -33.23 50.74 -19.93
CA ASP A 108 -32.81 51.24 -21.24
C ASP A 108 -34.03 51.57 -22.12
N PHE A 109 -35.10 50.75 -22.05
CA PHE A 109 -36.36 51.01 -22.73
C PHE A 109 -37.08 52.24 -22.20
N GLN A 110 -37.15 52.42 -20.88
CA GLN A 110 -37.77 53.60 -20.26
C GLN A 110 -37.04 54.88 -20.66
N ASN A 111 -35.71 54.86 -20.63
CA ASN A 111 -34.88 55.97 -21.08
C ASN A 111 -35.18 56.31 -22.55
N LEU A 112 -35.17 55.31 -23.43
CA LEU A 112 -35.44 55.50 -24.86
C LEU A 112 -36.88 56.00 -25.13
N ASN A 113 -37.88 55.50 -24.40
CA ASN A 113 -39.28 55.88 -24.58
C ASN A 113 -39.61 57.28 -24.02
N SER A 114 -38.77 57.82 -23.13
CA SER A 114 -38.93 59.15 -22.53
C SER A 114 -38.25 60.28 -23.30
N GLN A 115 -37.35 59.97 -24.25
CA GLN A 115 -36.64 60.97 -25.03
C GLN A 115 -37.53 61.56 -26.13
N THR A 116 -37.72 62.88 -26.13
CA THR A 116 -38.48 63.61 -27.15
C THR A 116 -37.65 63.99 -28.38
N GLU A 117 -36.32 64.03 -28.25
CA GLU A 117 -35.37 64.26 -29.36
C GLU A 117 -34.15 63.33 -29.21
N ILE A 118 -33.81 62.60 -30.27
CA ILE A 118 -32.65 61.71 -30.32
C ILE A 118 -31.50 62.47 -30.99
N PHE A 119 -30.51 62.91 -30.21
CA PHE A 119 -29.28 63.50 -30.74
C PHE A 119 -28.28 62.39 -31.10
N GLY A 120 -28.00 62.21 -32.40
CA GLY A 120 -27.06 61.20 -32.93
C GLY A 120 -27.69 60.21 -33.91
N PRO A 121 -26.96 59.15 -34.32
CA PRO A 121 -27.51 58.11 -35.20
C PRO A 121 -28.71 57.43 -34.52
N LYS A 122 -29.81 57.25 -35.28
CA LYS A 122 -31.04 56.63 -34.75
C LYS A 122 -30.74 55.21 -34.24
N PRO A 123 -31.30 54.80 -33.08
CA PRO A 123 -31.19 53.44 -32.61
C PRO A 123 -31.71 52.46 -33.65
N VAL A 124 -31.04 51.32 -33.79
CA VAL A 124 -31.37 50.28 -34.76
C VAL A 124 -32.10 49.14 -34.06
N PHE A 125 -33.14 48.63 -34.70
CA PHE A 125 -33.94 47.54 -34.15
C PHE A 125 -33.15 46.22 -34.12
N VAL A 126 -33.34 45.42 -33.07
CA VAL A 126 -32.51 44.25 -32.77
C VAL A 126 -32.46 43.22 -33.91
N SER A 127 -33.55 43.00 -34.63
CA SER A 127 -33.56 42.04 -35.75
C SER A 127 -32.71 42.49 -36.93
N ASP A 128 -32.67 43.80 -37.21
CA ASP A 128 -31.84 44.37 -38.28
C ASP A 128 -30.35 44.23 -37.91
N ILE A 129 -30.00 44.47 -36.64
CA ILE A 129 -28.64 44.26 -36.14
C ILE A 129 -28.23 42.79 -36.24
N VAL A 130 -29.07 41.86 -35.79
CA VAL A 130 -28.79 40.42 -35.88
C VAL A 130 -28.58 39.99 -37.33
N TYR A 131 -29.39 40.49 -38.26
CA TYR A 131 -29.19 40.25 -39.69
C TYR A 131 -27.86 40.82 -40.18
N GLY A 132 -27.48 42.02 -39.74
CA GLY A 132 -26.19 42.63 -40.06
C GLY A 132 -25.00 41.82 -39.55
N LEU A 133 -25.06 41.31 -38.31
CA LEU A 133 -24.02 40.46 -37.72
C LEU A 133 -23.85 39.15 -38.49
N VAL A 134 -24.95 38.48 -38.83
CA VAL A 134 -24.93 37.26 -39.65
C VAL A 134 -24.37 37.55 -41.03
N LYS A 135 -24.78 38.66 -41.66
CA LYS A 135 -24.27 39.07 -42.96
C LYS A 135 -22.76 39.37 -42.91
N ALA A 136 -22.28 40.05 -41.88
CA ALA A 136 -20.86 40.32 -41.68
C ALA A 136 -20.06 39.02 -41.49
N MET A 137 -20.60 38.05 -40.75
CA MET A 137 -19.93 36.77 -40.51
C MET A 137 -19.86 35.89 -41.78
N PHE A 138 -20.95 35.82 -42.55
CA PHE A 138 -21.11 34.77 -43.57
C PHE A 138 -21.06 35.25 -45.02
N ALA A 139 -21.25 36.55 -45.31
CA ALA A 139 -21.17 37.03 -46.69
C ALA A 139 -19.73 36.95 -47.23
N GLY A 140 -19.60 36.72 -48.54
CA GLY A 140 -18.31 36.70 -49.23
C GLY A 140 -17.60 38.06 -49.20
N GLY A 141 -16.27 38.06 -49.09
CA GLY A 141 -15.47 39.29 -49.14
C GLY A 141 -15.52 40.17 -47.88
N THR A 142 -15.98 39.62 -46.74
CA THR A 142 -16.08 40.32 -45.45
C THR A 142 -14.86 40.16 -44.55
N ARG A 143 -13.96 39.22 -44.87
CA ARG A 143 -12.77 38.89 -44.08
C ARG A 143 -11.87 40.12 -43.88
N GLY A 144 -11.47 40.36 -42.64
CA GLY A 144 -10.55 41.43 -42.24
C GLY A 144 -11.14 42.83 -42.34
N LYS A 145 -12.47 42.96 -42.43
CA LYS A 145 -13.14 44.26 -42.57
C LYS A 145 -13.83 44.68 -41.29
N THR A 146 -13.93 46.00 -41.15
CA THR A 146 -14.71 46.65 -40.10
C THR A 146 -16.00 47.21 -40.70
N PHE A 147 -17.13 46.91 -40.07
CA PHE A 147 -18.45 47.35 -40.51
C PHE A 147 -19.11 48.20 -39.44
N ASP A 148 -19.63 49.36 -39.81
CA ASP A 148 -20.50 50.16 -38.95
C ASP A 148 -21.97 49.84 -39.28
N LEU A 149 -22.74 49.43 -38.28
CA LEU A 149 -24.16 49.11 -38.38
C LEU A 149 -25.05 50.16 -37.67
N THR A 150 -24.67 51.43 -37.75
CA THR A 150 -25.49 52.57 -37.30
C THR A 150 -26.44 53.08 -38.38
N THR A 151 -26.07 52.99 -39.65
CA THR A 151 -26.86 53.39 -40.83
C THR A 151 -26.58 52.45 -42.01
N LYS A 152 -27.01 52.80 -43.23
CA LYS A 152 -26.72 52.05 -44.45
C LYS A 152 -25.21 51.80 -44.62
N ASN A 153 -24.84 50.53 -44.71
CA ASN A 153 -23.48 50.09 -44.97
C ASN A 153 -23.38 49.50 -46.38
N SER A 154 -22.88 50.29 -47.33
CA SER A 154 -22.74 49.88 -48.74
C SER A 154 -21.74 48.75 -48.93
N GLN A 155 -20.73 48.60 -48.06
CA GLN A 155 -19.74 47.52 -48.16
C GLN A 155 -20.34 46.15 -47.81
N LEU A 156 -21.29 46.14 -46.89
CA LEU A 156 -22.02 44.93 -46.49
C LEU A 156 -23.34 44.75 -47.28
N GLY A 157 -23.76 45.77 -48.04
CA GLY A 157 -25.08 45.83 -48.66
C GLY A 157 -26.20 45.69 -47.64
N TRP A 158 -26.04 46.30 -46.46
CA TRP A 158 -26.97 46.20 -45.34
C TRP A 158 -27.51 47.57 -45.00
N GLU A 159 -28.81 47.66 -44.72
CA GLU A 159 -29.44 48.86 -44.15
C GLU A 159 -30.61 48.43 -43.26
N PRO A 160 -30.88 49.14 -42.15
CA PRO A 160 -32.03 48.86 -41.29
C PRO A 160 -33.34 48.89 -42.07
N GLN A 161 -34.16 47.85 -41.95
CA GLN A 161 -35.45 47.77 -42.63
C GLN A 161 -36.62 48.17 -41.72
N THR A 162 -36.44 48.06 -40.40
CA THR A 162 -37.50 48.34 -39.44
C THR A 162 -37.57 49.84 -39.15
N ASP A 163 -38.73 50.46 -39.39
CA ASP A 163 -38.96 51.84 -38.97
C ASP A 163 -38.91 51.96 -37.43
N PHE A 164 -38.36 53.05 -36.92
CA PHE A 164 -38.20 53.27 -35.48
C PHE A 164 -39.55 53.21 -34.74
N THR A 165 -40.61 53.78 -35.31
CA THR A 165 -41.95 53.80 -34.71
C THR A 165 -42.51 52.38 -34.61
N GLN A 166 -42.37 51.60 -35.68
CA GLN A 166 -42.79 50.21 -35.74
C GLN A 166 -42.02 49.35 -34.73
N GLY A 167 -40.69 49.50 -34.66
CA GLY A 167 -39.86 48.78 -33.69
C GLY A 167 -40.19 49.14 -32.24
N MET A 168 -40.52 50.42 -31.98
CA MET A 168 -40.91 50.89 -30.65
C MET A 168 -42.26 50.33 -30.23
N GLU A 169 -43.20 50.18 -31.16
CA GLU A 169 -44.48 49.52 -30.89
C GLU A 169 -44.31 48.04 -30.55
N GLN A 170 -43.45 47.31 -31.28
CA GLN A 170 -43.14 45.91 -30.98
C GLN A 170 -42.46 45.77 -29.60
N THR A 171 -41.56 46.68 -29.26
CA THR A 171 -40.88 46.70 -27.96
C THR A 171 -41.86 47.00 -26.83
N LYS A 172 -42.76 47.99 -27.03
CA LYS A 172 -43.85 48.31 -26.09
C LYS A 172 -44.75 47.10 -25.85
N LYS A 173 -45.17 46.42 -26.91
CA LYS A 173 -45.99 45.19 -26.83
C LYS A 173 -45.31 44.13 -25.96
N TRP A 174 -44.01 43.89 -26.18
CA TRP A 174 -43.25 42.93 -25.37
C TRP A 174 -43.18 43.29 -23.88
N PHE A 175 -43.01 44.57 -23.54
CA PHE A 175 -43.02 45.01 -22.13
C PHE A 175 -44.42 45.06 -21.50
N ALA A 176 -45.47 45.17 -22.32
CA ALA A 176 -46.87 45.18 -21.91
C ALA A 176 -47.43 43.76 -21.73
N GLU A 177 -46.86 42.76 -22.39
CA GLU A 177 -47.16 41.36 -22.10
C GLU A 177 -46.79 41.05 -20.65
N PRO A 178 -47.71 40.47 -19.85
CA PRO A 178 -47.37 40.02 -18.51
C PRO A 178 -46.25 39.01 -18.66
N THR A 179 -45.08 39.34 -18.13
CA THR A 179 -43.93 38.43 -18.10
C THR A 179 -44.48 37.14 -17.49
N PRO A 180 -44.37 35.98 -18.17
CA PRO A 180 -44.86 34.75 -17.59
C PRO A 180 -44.21 34.67 -16.21
N THR A 181 -45.02 34.71 -15.16
CA THR A 181 -44.53 34.43 -13.82
C THR A 181 -43.81 33.11 -13.97
N ILE A 182 -42.48 33.13 -13.87
CA ILE A 182 -41.74 31.91 -13.64
C ILE A 182 -42.32 31.46 -12.31
N ARG A 183 -43.33 30.58 -12.36
CA ARG A 183 -43.73 29.83 -11.19
C ARG A 183 -42.40 29.26 -10.73
N PRO A 184 -41.91 29.54 -9.51
CA PRO A 184 -40.85 28.73 -8.98
C PRO A 184 -41.32 27.30 -9.22
N LYS A 185 -40.53 26.50 -9.94
CA LYS A 185 -40.74 25.06 -10.04
C LYS A 185 -41.17 24.63 -8.63
N PRO A 186 -42.27 23.89 -8.46
CA PRO A 186 -42.69 23.48 -7.12
C PRO A 186 -41.43 22.99 -6.44
N THR A 187 -41.04 23.65 -5.35
CA THR A 187 -40.06 23.08 -4.45
C THR A 187 -40.72 21.79 -4.02
N THR A 188 -40.36 20.70 -4.70
CA THR A 188 -40.53 19.37 -4.19
C THR A 188 -40.03 19.40 -2.75
N HIS A 189 -40.60 18.60 -1.87
CA HIS A 189 -40.35 18.58 -0.41
C HIS A 189 -38.88 18.29 0.02
N LEU A 190 -37.89 18.68 -0.79
CA LEU A 190 -36.45 18.66 -0.57
C LEU A 190 -35.91 19.40 0.67
N PRO A 191 -36.50 20.47 1.26
CA PRO A 191 -35.87 21.10 2.42
C PRO A 191 -35.87 20.21 3.67
N LEU A 192 -36.75 19.21 3.74
CA LEU A 192 -36.75 18.18 4.78
C LEU A 192 -36.00 16.92 4.37
N LEU A 193 -35.95 16.56 3.08
CA LEU A 193 -35.24 15.36 2.63
C LEU A 193 -33.73 15.44 2.91
N ILE A 194 -33.11 16.60 2.73
CA ILE A 194 -31.67 16.77 3.03
C ILE A 194 -31.38 16.57 4.52
N PRO A 195 -32.03 17.26 5.47
CA PRO A 195 -31.79 17.03 6.89
C PRO A 195 -32.25 15.65 7.36
N ILE A 196 -33.30 15.06 6.78
CA ILE A 196 -33.70 13.67 7.06
C ILE A 196 -32.65 12.68 6.56
N LEU A 197 -32.09 12.90 5.37
CA LEU A 197 -31.01 12.08 4.81
C LEU A 197 -29.74 12.23 5.64
N LEU A 198 -29.38 13.45 6.05
CA LEU A 198 -28.25 13.71 6.93
C LEU A 198 -28.46 13.06 8.30
N LEU A 199 -29.65 13.18 8.88
CA LEU A 199 -30.01 12.52 10.12
C LEU A 199 -29.96 11.00 9.98
N PHE A 200 -30.45 10.45 8.86
CA PHE A 200 -30.37 9.02 8.57
C PHE A 200 -28.91 8.55 8.41
N ILE A 201 -28.06 9.33 7.73
CA ILE A 201 -26.62 9.05 7.63
C ILE A 201 -25.98 9.07 9.02
N ILE A 202 -26.28 10.08 9.84
CA ILE A 202 -25.76 10.20 11.21
C ILE A 202 -26.23 9.03 12.08
N LEU A 203 -27.51 8.65 12.00
CA LEU A 203 -28.09 7.55 12.77
C LEU A 203 -27.62 6.17 12.27
N SER A 204 -27.35 6.01 10.98
CA SER A 204 -26.84 4.76 10.39
C SER A 204 -25.31 4.62 10.47
N TYR A 205 -24.59 5.73 10.68
CA TYR A 205 -23.14 5.75 10.76
C TYR A 205 -22.57 4.80 11.83
N PRO A 206 -23.07 4.76 13.08
CA PRO A 206 -22.61 3.81 14.08
C PRO A 206 -22.72 2.36 13.60
N PHE A 207 -23.83 1.98 12.96
CA PHE A 207 -24.07 0.61 12.49
C PHE A 207 -23.18 0.23 11.30
N THR A 208 -23.07 1.12 10.32
CA THR A 208 -22.19 0.90 9.15
C THR A 208 -20.72 0.89 9.56
N SER A 209 -20.33 1.74 10.52
CA SER A 209 -19.00 1.74 11.12
C SER A 209 -18.70 0.42 11.84
N LEU A 210 -19.63 -0.14 12.62
CA LEU A 210 -19.43 -1.46 13.24
C LEU A 210 -19.16 -2.57 12.21
N ALA A 211 -19.96 -2.63 11.15
CA ALA A 211 -19.76 -3.62 10.09
C ALA A 211 -18.40 -3.44 9.40
N PHE A 212 -18.02 -2.19 9.13
CA PHE A 212 -16.72 -1.85 8.55
C PHE A 212 -15.56 -2.27 9.46
N GLN A 213 -15.59 -1.89 10.75
CA GLN A 213 -14.54 -2.21 11.71
C GLN A 213 -14.40 -3.72 11.93
N SER A 214 -15.52 -4.45 12.00
CA SER A 214 -15.52 -5.91 12.12
C SER A 214 -14.87 -6.57 10.90
N PHE A 215 -15.28 -6.17 9.69
CA PHE A 215 -14.77 -6.73 8.45
C PHE A 215 -13.26 -6.46 8.27
N TRP A 216 -12.84 -5.20 8.44
CA TRP A 216 -11.44 -4.82 8.28
C TRP A 216 -10.55 -5.36 9.40
N GLY A 217 -11.04 -5.39 10.64
CA GLY A 217 -10.36 -6.00 11.77
C GLY A 217 -10.09 -7.48 11.53
N ALA A 218 -11.13 -8.27 11.23
CA ALA A 218 -10.99 -9.70 10.97
C ALA A 218 -10.11 -9.99 9.74
N ARG A 219 -10.24 -9.21 8.66
CA ARG A 219 -9.42 -9.36 7.46
C ARG A 219 -7.94 -9.12 7.75
N ASN A 220 -7.62 -8.06 8.49
CA ASN A 220 -6.22 -7.76 8.82
C ASN A 220 -5.65 -8.73 9.85
N LEU A 221 -6.46 -9.22 10.79
CA LEU A 221 -6.05 -10.27 11.73
C LEU A 221 -5.66 -11.57 10.98
N LYS A 222 -6.46 -11.97 9.98
CA LYS A 222 -6.13 -13.12 9.13
C LYS A 222 -4.85 -12.89 8.32
N LYS A 223 -4.61 -11.67 7.83
CA LYS A 223 -3.34 -11.33 7.15
C LYS A 223 -2.15 -11.37 8.10
N ALA A 224 -2.32 -10.93 9.35
CA ALA A 224 -1.29 -11.02 10.38
C ALA A 224 -0.91 -12.47 10.68
N GLN A 225 -1.91 -13.35 10.80
CA GLN A 225 -1.68 -14.78 10.93
C GLN A 225 -0.89 -15.36 9.75
N GLN A 226 -1.27 -15.02 8.51
CA GLN A 226 -0.56 -15.46 7.31
C GLN A 226 0.89 -14.97 7.29
N ALA A 227 1.12 -13.70 7.66
CA ALA A 227 2.44 -13.11 7.75
C ALA A 227 3.31 -13.81 8.82
N ALA A 228 2.72 -14.15 9.97
CA ALA A 228 3.38 -14.93 11.01
C ALA A 228 3.82 -16.31 10.49
N LEU A 229 2.93 -17.03 9.79
CA LEU A 229 3.24 -18.33 9.19
C LEU A 229 4.33 -18.27 8.11
N SER A 230 4.46 -17.13 7.42
CA SER A 230 5.53 -16.91 6.44
C SER A 230 6.82 -16.34 7.03
N GLY A 231 6.86 -16.03 8.32
CA GLY A 231 8.00 -15.37 8.98
C GLY A 231 8.21 -13.90 8.63
N ASP A 232 7.18 -13.22 8.11
CA ASP A 232 7.22 -11.78 7.82
C ASP A 232 6.70 -10.98 9.01
N PHE A 233 7.54 -10.83 10.03
CA PHE A 233 7.16 -10.19 11.30
C PHE A 233 6.83 -8.70 11.15
N ASN A 234 7.48 -8.00 10.21
CA ASN A 234 7.15 -6.60 9.92
C ASN A 234 5.73 -6.48 9.38
N GLN A 235 5.35 -7.36 8.44
CA GLN A 235 3.99 -7.37 7.91
C GLN A 235 2.97 -7.88 8.95
N MET A 236 3.36 -8.85 9.79
CA MET A 236 2.57 -9.31 10.93
C MET A 236 2.24 -8.15 11.88
N ILE A 237 3.26 -7.41 12.37
CA ILE A 237 3.08 -6.24 13.24
C ILE A 237 2.17 -5.21 12.58
N LYS A 238 2.46 -4.85 11.32
CA LYS A 238 1.70 -3.81 10.60
C LYS A 238 0.22 -4.18 10.48
N THR A 239 -0.08 -5.41 10.06
CA THR A 239 -1.47 -5.84 9.86
C THR A 239 -2.18 -6.13 11.18
N ALA A 240 -1.48 -6.67 12.19
CA ALA A 240 -2.02 -6.85 13.52
C ALA A 240 -2.38 -5.50 14.18
N ARG A 241 -1.53 -4.47 14.03
CA ARG A 241 -1.81 -3.12 14.55
C ARG A 241 -3.04 -2.48 13.91
N VAL A 242 -3.19 -2.60 12.59
CA VAL A 242 -4.42 -2.15 11.91
C VAL A 242 -5.65 -2.91 12.41
N ALA A 243 -5.52 -4.22 12.65
CA ALA A 243 -6.62 -5.00 13.23
C ALA A 243 -6.96 -4.51 14.65
N GLU A 244 -5.97 -4.27 15.49
CA GLU A 244 -6.13 -3.75 16.85
C GLU A 244 -6.81 -2.37 16.87
N GLU A 245 -6.41 -1.45 15.98
CA GLU A 245 -7.05 -0.15 15.80
C GLU A 245 -8.51 -0.29 15.40
N CYS A 246 -8.82 -1.17 14.43
CA CYS A 246 -10.19 -1.46 14.03
C CYS A 246 -11.04 -2.00 15.19
N PHE A 247 -10.51 -2.97 15.94
CA PHE A 247 -11.23 -3.55 17.07
C PHE A 247 -11.41 -2.55 18.22
N THR A 248 -10.43 -1.67 18.45
CA THR A 248 -10.52 -0.59 19.43
C THR A 248 -11.59 0.44 19.04
N ALA A 249 -11.60 0.87 17.78
CA ALA A 249 -12.62 1.79 17.27
C ALA A 249 -14.02 1.16 17.31
N GLY A 250 -14.13 -0.12 16.96
CA GLY A 250 -15.38 -0.88 17.04
C GLY A 250 -15.90 -1.01 18.47
N LYS A 251 -15.02 -1.34 19.44
CA LYS A 251 -15.37 -1.38 20.87
C LYS A 251 -15.91 -0.03 21.37
N ALA A 252 -15.23 1.06 21.03
CA ALA A 252 -15.68 2.41 21.40
C ALA A 252 -17.05 2.74 20.80
N ASN A 253 -17.33 2.28 19.58
CA ASN A 253 -18.61 2.47 18.92
C ASN A 253 -19.73 1.63 19.56
N VAL A 254 -19.44 0.38 19.97
CA VAL A 254 -20.35 -0.46 20.76
C VAL A 254 -20.73 0.23 22.07
N ALA A 255 -19.75 0.78 22.80
CA ALA A 255 -20.00 1.51 24.05
C ALA A 255 -20.92 2.72 23.86
N ARG A 256 -20.78 3.47 22.76
CA ARG A 256 -21.67 4.60 22.41
C ARG A 256 -23.10 4.15 22.11
N LEU A 257 -23.27 2.96 21.55
CA LEU A 257 -24.57 2.37 21.25
C LEU A 257 -25.23 1.71 22.48
N GLY A 258 -24.47 1.44 23.54
CA GLY A 258 -24.93 0.82 24.78
C GLY A 258 -26.26 1.38 25.31
N PRO A 259 -26.40 2.70 25.54
CA PRO A 259 -27.65 3.27 26.05
C PRO A 259 -28.86 3.01 25.15
N LEU A 260 -28.68 3.03 23.83
CA LEU A 260 -29.77 2.77 22.87
C LEU A 260 -30.18 1.30 22.89
N PHE A 261 -29.21 0.39 22.93
CA PHE A 261 -29.49 -1.06 22.99
C PHE A 261 -30.14 -1.45 24.32
N ASN A 262 -29.70 -0.86 25.43
CA ASN A 262 -30.32 -1.06 26.74
C ASN A 262 -31.77 -0.56 26.76
N TYR A 263 -32.05 0.60 26.15
CA TYR A 263 -33.40 1.13 26.04
C TYR A 263 -34.36 0.20 25.25
N VAL A 264 -33.86 -0.49 24.22
CA VAL A 264 -34.67 -1.41 23.38
C VAL A 264 -34.65 -2.85 23.91
N GLY A 265 -34.05 -3.11 25.08
CA GLY A 265 -34.00 -4.44 25.69
C GLY A 265 -33.05 -5.43 25.00
N LEU A 266 -32.00 -4.94 24.35
CA LEU A 266 -30.98 -5.75 23.64
C LEU A 266 -29.62 -5.75 24.35
N GLU A 267 -29.61 -5.63 25.67
CA GLU A 267 -28.40 -5.53 26.50
C GLU A 267 -27.45 -6.73 26.33
N GLU A 268 -27.97 -7.95 26.32
CA GLU A 268 -27.12 -9.16 26.14
C GLU A 268 -26.39 -9.16 24.79
N LYS A 269 -27.02 -8.63 23.73
CA LYS A 269 -26.40 -8.56 22.40
C LYS A 269 -25.26 -7.54 22.39
N ILE A 270 -25.45 -6.35 22.96
CA ILE A 270 -24.39 -5.32 22.93
C ILE A 270 -23.17 -5.77 23.76
N LEU A 271 -23.40 -6.46 24.89
CA LEU A 271 -22.34 -7.06 25.70
C LEU A 271 -21.57 -8.16 24.95
N HIS A 272 -22.26 -9.02 24.19
CA HIS A 272 -21.60 -10.03 23.36
C HIS A 272 -20.69 -9.39 22.30
N TRP A 273 -21.16 -8.33 21.64
CA TRP A 273 -20.34 -7.58 20.66
C TRP A 273 -19.13 -6.92 21.31
N GLU A 274 -19.30 -6.32 22.49
CA GLU A 274 -18.18 -5.74 23.24
C GLU A 274 -17.09 -6.79 23.54
N LYS A 275 -17.50 -7.99 23.98
CA LYS A 275 -16.58 -9.13 24.21
C LYS A 275 -15.83 -9.52 22.94
N LEU A 276 -16.51 -9.63 21.79
CA LEU A 276 -15.87 -9.96 20.52
C LEU A 276 -14.84 -8.90 20.09
N TYR A 277 -15.15 -7.62 20.25
CA TYR A 277 -14.18 -6.55 19.96
C TYR A 277 -13.00 -6.57 20.93
N ASP A 278 -13.23 -6.85 22.21
CA ASP A 278 -12.17 -6.98 23.21
C ASP A 278 -11.25 -8.18 22.91
N LEU A 279 -11.83 -9.31 22.51
CA LEU A 279 -11.13 -10.51 22.07
C LEU A 279 -10.25 -10.21 20.84
N GLY A 280 -10.84 -9.59 19.82
CA GLY A 280 -10.14 -9.19 18.60
C GLY A 280 -8.99 -8.23 18.87
N LYS A 281 -9.22 -7.24 19.73
CA LYS A 281 -8.19 -6.28 20.17
C LYS A 281 -7.03 -7.00 20.87
N LYS A 282 -7.30 -7.79 21.91
CA LYS A 282 -6.26 -8.50 22.67
C LYS A 282 -5.47 -9.49 21.83
N THR A 283 -6.16 -10.23 20.95
CA THR A 283 -5.50 -11.16 20.02
C THR A 283 -4.59 -10.42 19.06
N SER A 284 -5.06 -9.29 18.51
CA SER A 284 -4.27 -8.46 17.59
C SER A 284 -3.07 -7.84 18.30
N GLY A 285 -3.25 -7.30 19.50
CA GLY A 285 -2.16 -6.77 20.33
C GLY A 285 -1.13 -7.83 20.66
N GLY A 286 -1.54 -9.02 21.10
CA GLY A 286 -0.60 -10.13 21.36
C GLY A 286 0.20 -10.56 20.14
N LEU A 287 -0.37 -10.47 18.93
CA LEU A 287 0.38 -10.69 17.69
C LEU A 287 1.37 -9.56 17.38
N VAL A 288 1.05 -8.31 17.72
CA VAL A 288 2.01 -7.20 17.62
C VAL A 288 3.23 -7.48 18.49
N ASP A 289 3.01 -7.84 19.75
CA ASP A 289 4.11 -8.06 20.70
C ASP A 289 4.96 -9.28 20.30
N LEU A 290 4.32 -10.39 19.91
CA LEU A 290 5.02 -11.56 19.37
C LEU A 290 5.87 -11.20 18.14
N GLY A 291 5.32 -10.40 17.23
CA GLY A 291 6.04 -9.91 16.07
C GLY A 291 7.23 -9.04 16.45
N SER A 292 7.08 -8.15 17.43
CA SER A 292 8.15 -7.30 17.97
C SER A 292 9.25 -8.15 18.60
N ALA A 293 8.90 -9.09 19.47
CA ALA A 293 9.83 -10.02 20.11
C ALA A 293 10.64 -10.83 19.08
N ALA A 294 9.97 -11.38 18.07
CA ALA A 294 10.63 -12.09 16.97
C ALA A 294 11.52 -11.16 16.12
N THR A 295 11.11 -9.91 15.94
CA THR A 295 11.89 -8.92 15.21
C THR A 295 13.19 -8.59 15.94
N THR A 296 13.12 -8.30 17.23
CA THR A 296 14.30 -8.03 18.08
C THR A 296 15.17 -9.28 18.24
N GLY A 297 14.58 -10.48 18.33
CA GLY A 297 15.33 -11.74 18.34
C GLY A 297 16.16 -11.95 17.07
N GLY A 298 15.59 -11.62 15.90
CA GLY A 298 16.34 -11.66 14.64
C GLY A 298 17.47 -10.64 14.57
N GLN A 299 17.29 -9.45 15.17
CA GLN A 299 18.38 -8.46 15.30
C GLN A 299 19.50 -8.97 16.20
N LEU A 300 19.15 -9.65 17.30
CA LEU A 300 20.11 -10.25 18.22
C LEU A 300 20.92 -11.36 17.55
N LEU A 301 20.29 -12.23 16.76
CA LEU A 301 21.02 -13.20 15.93
C LEU A 301 21.99 -12.52 14.94
N GLY A 302 21.56 -11.41 14.32
CA GLY A 302 22.43 -10.60 13.47
C GLY A 302 23.61 -9.96 14.23
N PHE A 303 23.42 -9.57 15.49
CA PHE A 303 24.51 -9.10 16.36
C PHE A 303 25.51 -10.24 16.64
N VAL A 304 25.01 -11.42 17.01
CA VAL A 304 25.83 -12.58 17.38
C VAL A 304 26.64 -13.10 16.19
N LEU A 305 25.99 -13.34 15.04
CA LEU A 305 26.57 -14.07 13.92
C LEU A 305 27.13 -13.17 12.80
N GLN A 306 26.57 -11.97 12.62
CA GLN A 306 26.93 -11.05 11.52
C GLN A 306 27.71 -9.82 12.01
N ASN A 307 28.07 -9.78 13.29
CA ASN A 307 28.79 -8.66 13.91
C ASN A 307 28.10 -7.30 13.75
N LYS A 308 26.76 -7.27 13.68
CA LYS A 308 25.98 -6.03 13.63
C LYS A 308 26.03 -5.28 14.97
N SER A 309 25.80 -3.97 14.97
CA SER A 309 25.66 -3.18 16.19
C SER A 309 24.27 -3.36 16.80
N LEU A 310 24.22 -3.59 18.12
CA LEU A 310 22.97 -3.73 18.87
C LEU A 310 23.25 -3.46 20.35
N ASP A 311 22.30 -2.83 21.04
CA ASP A 311 22.28 -2.86 22.49
C ASP A 311 21.65 -4.17 22.96
N VAL A 312 22.50 -5.12 23.37
CA VAL A 312 22.09 -6.47 23.74
C VAL A 312 21.21 -6.48 24.98
N GLN A 313 21.55 -5.70 26.01
CA GLN A 313 20.80 -5.67 27.26
C GLN A 313 19.41 -5.08 27.05
N GLN A 314 19.33 -3.97 26.31
CA GLN A 314 18.05 -3.38 25.93
C GLN A 314 17.22 -4.36 25.09
N SER A 315 17.84 -5.04 24.12
CA SER A 315 17.15 -5.96 23.23
C SER A 315 16.59 -7.18 23.95
N ILE A 316 17.36 -7.77 24.87
CA ILE A 316 16.90 -8.87 25.73
C ILE A 316 15.75 -8.41 26.62
N GLY A 317 15.88 -7.22 27.22
CA GLY A 317 14.80 -6.61 28.02
C GLY A 317 13.52 -6.38 27.20
N GLN A 318 13.65 -5.92 25.96
CA GLN A 318 12.52 -5.73 25.06
C GLN A 318 11.86 -7.07 24.68
N ILE A 319 12.64 -8.09 24.28
CA ILE A 319 12.07 -9.41 23.94
C ILE A 319 11.29 -9.96 25.14
N LYS A 320 11.85 -9.86 26.36
CA LYS A 320 11.17 -10.30 27.58
C LYS A 320 9.84 -9.58 27.78
N LEU A 321 9.84 -8.24 27.72
CA LEU A 321 8.64 -7.42 27.89
C LEU A 321 7.55 -7.79 26.89
N GLU A 322 7.91 -7.90 25.61
CA GLU A 322 6.97 -8.19 24.52
C GLU A 322 6.39 -9.62 24.65
N LEU A 323 7.19 -10.60 25.10
CA LEU A 323 6.69 -11.94 25.40
C LEU A 323 5.76 -11.96 26.63
N ASP A 324 6.07 -11.19 27.67
CA ASP A 324 5.22 -11.04 28.86
C ASP A 324 3.85 -10.43 28.49
N GLU A 325 3.85 -9.35 27.70
CA GLU A 325 2.63 -8.71 27.21
C GLU A 325 1.80 -9.64 26.30
N ALA A 326 2.46 -10.35 25.38
CA ALA A 326 1.79 -11.33 24.53
C ALA A 326 1.12 -12.43 25.35
N TYR A 327 1.83 -12.97 26.35
CA TYR A 327 1.31 -14.01 27.21
C TYR A 327 0.09 -13.54 28.01
N GLU A 328 0.16 -12.34 28.60
CA GLU A 328 -0.95 -11.74 29.34
C GLU A 328 -2.19 -11.57 28.45
N LYS A 329 -2.02 -10.91 27.29
CA LYS A 329 -3.13 -10.64 26.35
C LYS A 329 -3.77 -11.94 25.88
N LEU A 330 -3.00 -12.96 25.53
CA LEU A 330 -3.52 -14.26 25.07
C LEU A 330 -4.15 -15.08 26.20
N SER A 331 -3.66 -14.94 27.44
CA SER A 331 -4.26 -15.59 28.61
C SER A 331 -5.64 -15.05 28.95
N LEU A 332 -5.89 -13.76 28.67
CA LEU A 332 -7.21 -13.16 28.80
C LEU A 332 -8.17 -13.57 27.66
N VAL A 333 -7.63 -13.94 26.50
CA VAL A 333 -8.38 -14.36 25.30
C VAL A 333 -8.84 -15.81 25.42
N GLU A 334 -7.94 -16.71 25.82
CA GLU A 334 -8.18 -18.16 25.87
C GLU A 334 -9.52 -18.59 26.52
N PRO A 335 -9.89 -18.14 27.74
CA PRO A 335 -11.11 -18.61 28.39
C PRO A 335 -12.40 -18.11 27.73
N GLN A 336 -12.30 -17.11 26.84
CA GLN A 336 -13.45 -16.50 26.16
C GLN A 336 -13.74 -17.15 24.80
N ILE A 337 -12.89 -18.08 24.34
CA ILE A 337 -13.06 -18.77 23.06
C ILE A 337 -13.88 -20.05 23.26
N GLU A 338 -15.03 -20.11 22.60
CA GLU A 338 -15.90 -21.29 22.59
C GLU A 338 -15.37 -22.40 21.66
N ASP A 339 -14.71 -22.03 20.55
CA ASP A 339 -14.13 -22.98 19.61
C ASP A 339 -12.94 -23.73 20.24
N GLN A 340 -13.12 -25.02 20.49
CA GLN A 340 -12.13 -25.86 21.17
C GLN A 340 -10.80 -25.95 20.38
N LYS A 341 -10.86 -25.96 19.05
CA LYS A 341 -9.66 -26.05 18.20
C LYS A 341 -8.86 -24.76 18.27
N LEU A 342 -9.53 -23.62 18.18
CA LEU A 342 -8.88 -22.31 18.31
C LEU A 342 -8.29 -22.12 19.70
N ARG A 343 -9.03 -22.55 20.74
CA ARG A 343 -8.53 -22.53 22.12
C ARG A 343 -7.26 -23.36 22.30
N GLN A 344 -7.21 -24.56 21.72
CA GLN A 344 -6.01 -25.40 21.73
C GLN A 344 -4.83 -24.71 21.03
N GLN A 345 -5.05 -24.09 19.87
CA GLN A 345 -4.01 -23.36 19.15
C GLN A 345 -3.45 -22.19 19.97
N ILE A 346 -4.31 -21.44 20.68
CA ILE A 346 -3.84 -20.38 21.58
C ILE A 346 -3.01 -20.95 22.73
N ASN A 347 -3.40 -22.10 23.28
CA ASN A 347 -2.62 -22.76 24.33
C ASN A 347 -1.25 -23.24 23.86
N GLU A 348 -1.16 -23.76 22.64
CA GLU A 348 0.12 -24.10 22.00
C GLU A 348 1.01 -22.86 21.87
N VAL A 349 0.47 -21.74 21.38
CA VAL A 349 1.21 -20.47 21.28
C VAL A 349 1.64 -19.95 22.66
N LYS A 350 0.77 -20.00 23.67
CA LYS A 350 1.11 -19.61 25.05
C LYS A 350 2.25 -20.45 25.62
N ASN A 351 2.25 -21.77 25.38
CA ASN A 351 3.34 -22.64 25.81
C ASN A 351 4.65 -22.31 25.12
N LEU A 352 4.62 -21.95 23.83
CA LEU A 352 5.79 -21.46 23.11
C LEU A 352 6.30 -20.12 23.67
N ILE A 353 5.39 -19.21 24.04
CA ILE A 353 5.75 -17.95 24.71
C ILE A 353 6.44 -18.22 26.05
N LEU A 354 5.88 -19.11 26.88
CA LEU A 354 6.48 -19.51 28.16
C LEU A 354 7.88 -20.11 27.98
N PHE A 355 8.05 -20.92 26.94
CA PHE A 355 9.37 -21.45 26.58
C PHE A 355 10.33 -20.31 26.18
N GLY A 356 9.87 -19.38 25.34
CA GLY A 356 10.62 -18.18 24.95
C GLY A 356 11.02 -17.31 26.14
N GLN A 357 10.12 -17.04 27.08
CA GLN A 357 10.39 -16.26 28.29
C GLN A 357 11.52 -16.89 29.12
N LYS A 358 11.49 -18.21 29.29
CA LYS A 358 12.57 -18.94 29.98
C LYS A 358 13.87 -18.88 29.19
N GLY A 359 13.82 -19.07 27.88
CA GLY A 359 14.99 -19.04 27.00
C GLY A 359 15.67 -17.68 26.98
N VAL A 360 14.92 -16.59 26.96
CA VAL A 360 15.44 -15.20 26.93
C VAL A 360 16.32 -14.89 28.14
N LEU A 361 16.01 -15.48 29.30
CA LEU A 361 16.82 -15.31 30.51
C LEU A 361 18.19 -16.01 30.42
N LEU A 362 18.30 -17.04 29.58
CA LEU A 362 19.54 -17.79 29.36
C LEU A 362 20.42 -17.17 28.29
N ILE A 363 19.87 -16.27 27.46
CA ILE A 363 20.59 -15.68 26.32
C ILE A 363 21.93 -15.07 26.73
N PRO A 364 22.04 -14.20 27.76
CA PRO A 364 23.32 -13.57 28.13
C PRO A 364 24.44 -14.58 28.39
N ASP A 365 24.12 -15.68 29.07
CA ASP A 365 25.07 -16.74 29.38
C ASP A 365 25.38 -17.56 28.13
N LEU A 366 24.35 -17.89 27.34
CA LEU A 366 24.49 -18.68 26.13
C LEU A 366 25.39 -18.00 25.10
N ILE A 367 25.23 -16.69 24.90
CA ILE A 367 26.02 -15.92 23.93
C ILE A 367 27.39 -15.49 24.45
N GLY A 368 27.73 -15.82 25.69
CA GLY A 368 28.98 -15.40 26.32
C GLY A 368 29.12 -13.89 26.48
N LEU A 369 28.06 -13.23 26.95
CA LEU A 369 28.04 -11.77 27.08
C LEU A 369 29.02 -11.26 28.16
N ASN A 370 29.10 -11.98 29.29
CA ASN A 370 29.94 -11.62 30.43
C ASN A 370 31.20 -12.49 30.57
N LYS A 371 31.18 -13.69 29.96
CA LYS A 371 32.26 -14.68 30.00
C LYS A 371 32.35 -15.31 28.62
N ARG A 372 33.57 -15.48 28.10
CA ARG A 372 33.81 -16.28 26.90
C ARG A 372 33.24 -17.68 27.08
N GLN A 373 32.49 -18.15 26.09
CA GLN A 373 31.86 -19.47 26.05
C GLN A 373 32.38 -20.27 24.86
N VAL A 374 32.71 -21.54 25.08
CA VAL A 374 33.10 -22.46 24.01
C VAL A 374 32.12 -23.63 23.99
N TYR A 375 31.54 -23.94 22.84
CA TYR A 375 30.62 -25.06 22.66
C TYR A 375 31.23 -26.14 21.78
N LEU A 376 31.16 -27.38 22.22
CA LEU A 376 31.42 -28.56 21.39
C LEU A 376 30.15 -28.93 20.63
N ILE A 377 30.20 -28.88 19.31
CA ILE A 377 29.08 -29.30 18.45
C ILE A 377 29.47 -30.62 17.80
N LEU A 378 28.73 -31.69 18.09
CA LEU A 378 28.94 -33.03 17.57
C LEU A 378 28.09 -33.25 16.32
N PHE A 379 28.71 -33.60 15.20
CA PHE A 379 28.01 -33.92 13.96
C PHE A 379 27.83 -35.42 13.83
N GLN A 380 26.57 -35.85 13.92
CA GLN A 380 26.20 -37.24 14.10
C GLN A 380 25.58 -37.83 12.84
N ASN A 381 26.16 -38.92 12.35
CA ASN A 381 25.60 -39.72 11.28
C ASN A 381 24.59 -40.72 11.86
N ASN A 382 23.29 -40.39 11.81
CA ASN A 382 22.22 -41.28 12.27
C ASN A 382 21.97 -42.49 11.34
N MET A 383 22.72 -42.65 10.24
CA MET A 383 22.78 -43.89 9.47
C MET A 383 23.67 -44.95 10.13
N GLU A 384 24.64 -44.52 10.94
CA GLU A 384 25.45 -45.41 11.76
C GLU A 384 25.08 -45.23 13.24
N LEU A 385 24.16 -46.07 13.71
CA LEU A 385 23.44 -45.80 14.95
C LEU A 385 24.35 -45.78 16.19
N ARG A 386 24.20 -44.71 16.97
CA ARG A 386 24.58 -44.59 18.37
C ARG A 386 23.40 -43.97 19.14
N PRO A 387 23.22 -44.28 20.43
CA PRO A 387 21.98 -43.96 21.16
C PRO A 387 21.52 -42.50 21.09
N THR A 388 22.43 -41.53 21.07
CA THR A 388 22.05 -40.11 21.14
C THR A 388 22.00 -39.38 19.80
N GLY A 389 21.96 -40.08 18.67
CA GLY A 389 21.79 -39.44 17.35
C GLY A 389 22.71 -39.93 16.24
N GLY A 390 23.55 -40.94 16.47
CA GLY A 390 24.43 -41.52 15.45
C GLY A 390 25.92 -41.38 15.74
N PHE A 391 26.74 -41.97 14.87
CA PHE A 391 28.20 -41.93 14.94
C PHE A 391 28.72 -40.49 14.81
N ILE A 392 29.65 -40.07 15.69
CA ILE A 392 30.22 -38.72 15.64
C ILE A 392 31.37 -38.73 14.64
N GLY A 393 31.14 -38.27 13.41
CA GLY A 393 32.17 -38.26 12.36
C GLY A 393 33.06 -37.02 12.39
N SER A 394 32.48 -35.89 12.81
CA SER A 394 33.21 -34.63 13.00
C SER A 394 32.61 -33.83 14.13
N PHE A 395 33.35 -32.81 14.56
CA PHE A 395 32.89 -31.87 15.57
C PHE A 395 33.31 -30.45 15.23
N ALA A 396 32.66 -29.48 15.87
CA ALA A 396 33.08 -28.09 15.84
C ALA A 396 33.28 -27.53 17.25
N LEU A 397 34.21 -26.60 17.38
CA LEU A 397 34.29 -25.70 18.53
C LEU A 397 33.78 -24.33 18.10
N LEU A 398 32.64 -23.94 18.66
CA LEU A 398 32.05 -22.62 18.46
C LEU A 398 32.40 -21.76 19.66
N THR A 399 33.12 -20.66 19.42
CA THR A 399 33.51 -19.74 20.48
C THR A 399 32.72 -18.44 20.37
N LEU A 400 32.06 -18.07 21.47
CA LEU A 400 31.39 -16.80 21.64
C LEU A 400 32.09 -15.96 22.71
N ASP A 401 32.28 -14.68 22.43
CA ASP A 401 32.85 -13.72 23.38
C ASP A 401 32.17 -12.36 23.22
N GLN A 402 31.87 -11.71 24.34
CA GLN A 402 31.13 -10.45 24.40
C GLN A 402 29.82 -10.48 23.59
N GLY A 403 29.14 -11.64 23.57
CA GLY A 403 27.90 -11.83 22.82
C GLY A 403 28.06 -12.10 21.32
N ARG A 404 29.29 -12.28 20.83
CA ARG A 404 29.57 -12.42 19.40
C ARG A 404 30.31 -13.70 19.07
N LEU A 405 30.05 -14.23 17.89
CA LEU A 405 30.84 -15.30 17.31
C LEU A 405 32.24 -14.78 16.98
N VAL A 406 33.25 -15.35 17.65
CA VAL A 406 34.65 -15.00 17.43
C VAL A 406 35.41 -16.10 16.67
N ASP A 407 35.00 -17.36 16.82
CA ASP A 407 35.64 -18.48 16.15
C ASP A 407 34.68 -19.64 15.92
N PHE A 408 34.89 -20.38 14.83
CA PHE A 408 34.16 -21.59 14.47
C PHE A 408 35.11 -22.56 13.77
N GLU A 409 35.69 -23.47 14.55
CA GLU A 409 36.65 -24.46 14.07
C GLU A 409 35.96 -25.80 13.88
N VAL A 410 36.07 -26.39 12.68
CA VAL A 410 35.52 -27.73 12.39
C VAL A 410 36.66 -28.72 12.20
N GLN A 411 36.60 -29.84 12.89
CA GLN A 411 37.62 -30.90 12.85
C GLN A 411 36.98 -32.27 12.61
N ASP A 412 37.73 -33.12 11.92
CA ASP A 412 37.44 -34.55 11.83
C ASP A 412 37.66 -35.22 13.20
N VAL A 413 36.79 -36.17 13.57
CA VAL A 413 36.88 -36.78 14.90
C VAL A 413 38.18 -37.58 15.10
N TYR A 414 38.70 -38.20 14.04
CA TYR A 414 39.91 -39.03 14.13
C TYR A 414 41.17 -38.20 14.38
N TRP A 415 41.14 -36.92 14.03
CA TRP A 415 42.21 -36.00 14.44
C TRP A 415 42.30 -35.89 15.98
N ALA A 416 41.16 -35.81 16.67
CA ALA A 416 41.14 -35.78 18.13
C ALA A 416 41.47 -37.15 18.72
N ASP A 417 40.83 -38.21 18.23
CA ASP A 417 41.05 -39.58 18.72
C ASP A 417 42.54 -39.99 18.66
N GLY A 418 43.24 -39.59 17.58
CA GLY A 418 44.68 -39.87 17.39
C GLY A 418 45.60 -39.18 18.39
N GLN A 419 45.09 -38.21 19.15
CA GLN A 419 45.84 -37.45 20.16
C GLN A 419 45.65 -38.01 21.57
N LEU A 420 44.72 -38.95 21.78
CA LEU A 420 44.49 -39.60 23.06
C LEU A 420 45.76 -40.31 23.55
N LYS A 421 46.19 -39.96 24.76
CA LYS A 421 47.33 -40.64 25.41
C LYS A 421 46.85 -41.78 26.29
N GLY A 422 47.22 -42.99 25.92
CA GLY A 422 46.90 -44.21 26.67
C GLY A 422 45.73 -44.97 26.07
N HIS A 423 45.17 -45.88 26.86
CA HIS A 423 44.08 -46.75 26.46
C HIS A 423 42.91 -46.60 27.41
N ILE A 424 41.71 -46.47 26.84
CA ILE A 424 40.47 -46.45 27.60
C ILE A 424 39.66 -47.64 27.14
N GLU A 425 39.33 -48.51 28.10
CA GLU A 425 38.56 -49.71 27.81
C GLU A 425 37.12 -49.33 27.41
N PRO A 426 36.66 -49.73 26.21
CA PRO A 426 35.30 -49.41 25.77
C PRO A 426 34.26 -50.20 26.57
N PRO A 427 33.02 -49.70 26.66
CA PRO A 427 31.91 -50.45 27.22
C PRO A 427 31.83 -51.86 26.61
N PRO A 428 31.53 -52.92 27.38
CA PRO A 428 31.54 -54.29 26.87
C PRO A 428 30.66 -54.49 25.63
N ALA A 429 29.55 -53.78 25.53
CA ALA A 429 28.67 -53.82 24.36
C ALA A 429 29.31 -53.15 23.13
N LEU A 430 29.95 -51.99 23.28
CA LEU A 430 30.67 -51.31 22.21
C LEU A 430 31.77 -52.23 21.65
N LYS A 431 32.58 -52.82 22.54
CA LYS A 431 33.63 -53.79 22.19
C LYS A 431 33.09 -55.02 21.47
N LYS A 432 31.99 -55.60 21.96
CA LYS A 432 31.41 -56.84 21.44
C LYS A 432 30.76 -56.66 20.07
N TYR A 433 30.00 -55.57 19.89
CA TYR A 433 29.14 -55.41 18.71
C TYR A 433 29.79 -54.59 17.60
N LEU A 434 30.65 -53.62 17.95
CA LEU A 434 31.34 -52.78 16.97
C LEU A 434 32.83 -53.12 16.84
N GLY A 435 33.36 -53.99 17.71
CA GLY A 435 34.74 -54.46 17.62
C GLY A 435 35.77 -53.40 18.03
N GLU A 436 35.32 -52.28 18.63
CA GLU A 436 36.18 -51.19 19.06
C GLU A 436 37.20 -51.69 20.09
N ALA A 437 38.48 -51.51 19.77
CA ALA A 437 39.57 -51.89 20.66
C ALA A 437 39.69 -50.90 21.82
N GLY A 438 39.56 -49.60 21.54
CA GLY A 438 39.64 -48.50 22.51
C GLY A 438 38.40 -47.60 22.45
N TRP A 439 38.17 -46.82 23.50
CA TRP A 439 37.09 -45.85 23.56
C TRP A 439 37.60 -44.43 23.31
N TYR A 440 36.88 -43.67 22.50
CA TYR A 440 37.29 -42.35 22.00
C TYR A 440 36.08 -41.41 21.86
N LEU A 441 36.33 -40.14 21.54
CA LEU A 441 35.29 -39.13 21.30
C LEU A 441 34.23 -39.59 20.30
N ARG A 442 34.63 -40.26 19.20
CA ARG A 442 33.71 -40.74 18.15
C ARG A 442 32.56 -41.65 18.63
N ASP A 443 32.77 -42.37 19.73
CA ASP A 443 31.82 -43.29 20.36
C ASP A 443 31.49 -42.89 21.81
N SER A 444 31.81 -41.65 22.21
CA SER A 444 31.52 -41.12 23.55
C SER A 444 30.03 -41.13 23.87
N ASN A 445 29.18 -41.13 22.83
CA ASN A 445 27.74 -41.13 22.91
C ASN A 445 27.06 -42.51 22.98
N TRP A 446 27.77 -43.53 23.49
CA TRP A 446 27.24 -44.87 23.69
C TRP A 446 26.18 -44.98 24.81
N ASP A 447 25.98 -43.95 25.61
CA ASP A 447 24.93 -43.91 26.64
C ASP A 447 23.64 -43.27 26.07
N PRO A 448 22.45 -43.85 26.26
CA PRO A 448 21.20 -43.25 25.78
C PRO A 448 20.83 -41.93 26.46
N ASP A 449 21.37 -41.63 27.64
CA ASP A 449 21.18 -40.35 28.32
C ASP A 449 22.12 -39.28 27.71
N PHE A 450 21.55 -38.30 27.00
CA PHE A 450 22.34 -37.27 26.32
C PHE A 450 23.21 -36.45 27.28
N PRO A 451 22.73 -35.97 28.44
CA PRO A 451 23.59 -35.29 29.42
C PRO A 451 24.82 -36.11 29.83
N THR A 452 24.65 -37.41 30.06
CA THR A 452 25.76 -38.34 30.37
C THR A 452 26.73 -38.47 29.20
N SER A 453 26.22 -38.65 27.99
CA SER A 453 27.03 -38.72 26.77
C SER A 453 27.74 -37.40 26.44
N ALA A 454 27.10 -36.26 26.69
CA ALA A 454 27.65 -34.93 26.52
C ALA A 454 28.82 -34.67 27.48
N ALA A 455 28.65 -34.98 28.77
CA ALA A 455 29.73 -34.88 29.75
C ALA A 455 30.91 -35.79 29.39
N ARG A 456 30.62 -36.96 28.79
CA ARG A 456 31.66 -37.86 28.29
C ARG A 456 32.38 -37.31 27.06
N ALA A 457 31.66 -36.70 26.12
CA ALA A 457 32.25 -36.06 24.95
C ALA A 457 33.18 -34.89 25.34
N ASP A 458 32.76 -34.04 26.28
CA ASP A 458 33.62 -32.98 26.85
C ASP A 458 34.88 -33.59 27.49
N TRP A 459 34.73 -34.64 28.29
CA TRP A 459 35.86 -35.33 28.90
C TRP A 459 36.84 -35.91 27.86
N PHE A 460 36.34 -36.56 26.81
CA PHE A 460 37.18 -37.09 25.73
C PHE A 460 37.88 -35.96 24.97
N LEU A 461 37.16 -34.89 24.61
CA LEU A 461 37.74 -33.71 23.98
C LEU A 461 38.90 -33.15 24.82
N GLU A 462 38.74 -33.05 26.14
CA GLU A 462 39.80 -32.61 27.04
C GLU A 462 41.01 -33.56 27.02
N LYS A 463 40.79 -34.88 27.08
CA LYS A 463 41.89 -35.87 27.11
C LYS A 463 42.60 -36.03 25.77
N GLU A 464 41.89 -35.83 24.68
CA GLU A 464 42.41 -35.92 23.32
C GLU A 464 43.12 -34.62 22.93
N THR A 465 42.50 -33.46 23.18
CA THR A 465 42.96 -32.18 22.60
C THR A 465 43.51 -31.19 23.63
N GLY A 466 43.26 -31.42 24.92
CA GLY A 466 43.56 -30.47 26.00
C GLY A 466 42.62 -29.27 26.07
N ARG A 467 41.53 -29.26 25.29
CA ARG A 467 40.54 -28.18 25.24
C ARG A 467 39.32 -28.54 26.07
N THR A 468 38.76 -27.56 26.77
CA THR A 468 37.54 -27.69 27.57
C THR A 468 36.42 -26.86 26.95
N VAL A 469 35.16 -27.29 27.15
CA VAL A 469 33.99 -26.54 26.67
C VAL A 469 33.03 -26.22 27.81
N ASP A 470 32.18 -25.22 27.60
CA ASP A 470 31.14 -24.81 28.53
C ASP A 470 29.78 -25.48 28.21
N GLY A 471 29.65 -26.10 27.04
CA GLY A 471 28.46 -26.85 26.64
C GLY A 471 28.67 -27.75 25.44
N VAL A 472 27.80 -28.76 25.29
CA VAL A 472 27.83 -29.72 24.20
C VAL A 472 26.49 -29.75 23.47
N VAL A 473 26.52 -29.70 22.15
CA VAL A 473 25.36 -29.71 21.26
C VAL A 473 25.51 -30.88 20.28
N GLY A 474 24.48 -31.72 20.13
CA GLY A 474 24.44 -32.76 19.11
C GLY A 474 23.58 -32.34 17.92
N ILE A 475 24.11 -32.48 16.70
CA ILE A 475 23.39 -32.22 15.46
C ILE A 475 23.52 -33.44 14.55
N ASN A 476 22.40 -34.04 14.16
CA ASN A 476 22.40 -35.20 13.26
C ASN A 476 22.02 -34.83 11.81
N LEU A 477 22.07 -35.80 10.89
CA LEU A 477 21.74 -35.55 9.48
C LEU A 477 20.28 -35.16 9.24
N GLU A 478 19.34 -35.53 10.11
CA GLU A 478 17.95 -35.07 9.98
C GLU A 478 17.83 -33.57 10.27
N VAL A 479 18.52 -33.07 11.30
CA VAL A 479 18.61 -31.62 11.55
C VAL A 479 19.31 -30.91 10.39
N ALA A 480 20.42 -31.47 9.88
CA ALA A 480 21.10 -30.91 8.72
C ALA A 480 20.20 -30.88 7.45
N LYS A 481 19.36 -31.90 7.25
CA LYS A 481 18.35 -31.92 6.18
C LYS A 481 17.32 -30.81 6.37
N ASN A 482 16.77 -30.62 7.57
CA ASN A 482 15.80 -29.55 7.85
C ASN A 482 16.42 -28.17 7.61
N ILE A 483 17.69 -27.98 7.98
CA ILE A 483 18.46 -26.76 7.67
C ILE A 483 18.53 -26.55 6.16
N LEU A 484 18.86 -27.59 5.38
CA LEU A 484 18.89 -27.52 3.91
C LEU A 484 17.52 -27.23 3.29
N GLU A 485 16.42 -27.69 3.88
CA GLU A 485 15.07 -27.31 3.46
C GLU A 485 14.79 -25.82 3.69
N ALA A 486 15.32 -25.26 4.79
CA ALA A 486 15.15 -23.85 5.14
C ALA A 486 15.99 -22.91 4.24
N ILE A 487 17.26 -23.25 4.00
CA ILE A 487 18.22 -22.38 3.30
C ILE A 487 18.43 -22.74 1.83
N GLY A 488 17.97 -23.91 1.39
CA GLY A 488 18.17 -24.45 0.05
C GLY A 488 19.53 -25.13 -0.13
N GLU A 489 19.82 -25.57 -1.37
CA GLU A 489 21.04 -26.33 -1.71
C GLU A 489 22.35 -25.59 -1.40
N THR A 490 23.38 -26.33 -1.01
CA THR A 490 24.73 -25.82 -0.75
C THR A 490 25.76 -26.56 -1.61
N GLU A 491 26.81 -25.87 -2.02
CA GLU A 491 27.92 -26.46 -2.78
C GLU A 491 29.06 -26.83 -1.82
N LEU A 492 29.55 -28.06 -1.93
CA LEU A 492 30.75 -28.53 -1.20
C LEU A 492 31.93 -28.47 -2.14
N SER A 493 32.71 -27.39 -2.07
CA SER A 493 33.83 -27.13 -2.99
C SER A 493 34.89 -28.24 -3.00
N ASP A 494 35.15 -28.88 -1.85
CA ASP A 494 36.12 -29.97 -1.73
C ASP A 494 35.69 -31.22 -2.52
N PHE A 495 34.37 -31.42 -2.65
CA PHE A 495 33.77 -32.56 -3.34
C PHE A 495 33.27 -32.21 -4.75
N LYS A 496 33.17 -30.91 -5.08
CA LYS A 496 32.56 -30.39 -6.32
C LYS A 496 31.14 -30.90 -6.53
N GLU A 497 30.39 -30.98 -5.43
CA GLU A 497 29.03 -31.52 -5.39
C GLU A 497 28.05 -30.53 -4.78
N LYS A 498 26.80 -30.62 -5.21
CA LYS A 498 25.68 -29.87 -4.61
C LYS A 498 24.88 -30.78 -3.70
N ILE A 499 24.73 -30.34 -2.46
CA ILE A 499 23.97 -31.06 -1.42
C ILE A 499 22.68 -30.29 -1.14
N ASN A 500 21.57 -31.03 -1.12
CA ASN A 500 20.24 -30.55 -0.79
C ASN A 500 19.53 -31.56 0.11
N SER A 501 18.33 -31.22 0.58
CA SER A 501 17.57 -32.05 1.50
C SER A 501 17.17 -33.42 0.95
N LYS A 502 17.22 -33.63 -0.38
CA LYS A 502 16.84 -34.89 -1.05
C LYS A 502 18.00 -35.85 -1.22
N ASN A 503 19.21 -35.34 -1.43
CA ASN A 503 20.40 -36.18 -1.67
C ASN A 503 21.33 -36.27 -0.45
N LEU A 504 21.13 -35.48 0.61
CA LEU A 504 22.02 -35.46 1.78
C LEU A 504 22.37 -36.87 2.30
N PHE A 505 21.37 -37.70 2.56
CA PHE A 505 21.59 -39.05 3.11
C PHE A 505 22.35 -39.95 2.15
N GLU A 506 21.99 -39.98 0.87
CA GLU A 506 22.68 -40.79 -0.14
C GLU A 506 24.13 -40.36 -0.32
N ARG A 507 24.40 -39.05 -0.33
CA ARG A 507 25.77 -38.54 -0.43
C ARG A 507 26.58 -38.78 0.84
N ALA A 508 25.98 -38.63 2.01
CA ALA A 508 26.63 -38.94 3.29
C ALA A 508 27.07 -40.40 3.34
N GLU A 509 26.18 -41.33 2.94
CA GLU A 509 26.49 -42.76 2.89
C GLU A 509 27.55 -43.09 1.84
N TYR A 510 27.43 -42.51 0.64
CA TYR A 510 28.42 -42.71 -0.42
C TYR A 510 29.83 -42.33 0.04
N HIS A 511 29.98 -41.18 0.71
CA HIS A 511 31.29 -40.69 1.16
C HIS A 511 31.77 -41.37 2.45
N SER A 512 30.90 -41.99 3.26
CA SER A 512 31.32 -42.86 4.37
C SER A 512 31.82 -44.22 3.89
N GLU A 513 31.19 -44.80 2.86
CA GLU A 513 31.55 -46.14 2.35
C GLU A 513 32.68 -46.12 1.30
N THR A 514 32.75 -45.09 0.45
CA THR A 514 33.73 -45.04 -0.63
C THR A 514 34.94 -44.18 -0.28
N ASN A 515 36.11 -44.82 -0.11
CA ASN A 515 37.43 -44.20 0.10
C ASN A 515 37.78 -43.75 1.53
N PHE A 516 37.14 -44.27 2.57
CA PHE A 516 37.55 -44.01 3.96
C PHE A 516 38.86 -44.76 4.30
N PHE A 517 39.91 -44.01 4.63
CA PHE A 517 41.16 -44.52 5.21
C PHE A 517 41.38 -43.83 6.57
N PRO A 518 41.33 -44.57 7.71
CA PRO A 518 41.56 -43.99 9.03
C PRO A 518 42.91 -43.25 9.08
N GLY A 519 42.89 -41.97 9.50
CA GLY A 519 44.10 -41.14 9.63
C GLY A 519 44.60 -40.46 8.35
N SER A 520 43.89 -40.56 7.23
CA SER A 520 44.20 -39.78 6.02
C SER A 520 43.78 -38.32 6.19
N THR A 521 44.69 -37.46 6.68
CA THR A 521 44.48 -36.00 6.75
C THR A 521 44.48 -35.31 5.37
N GLN A 522 44.71 -36.05 4.28
CA GLN A 522 44.83 -35.49 2.92
C GLN A 522 43.47 -35.24 2.25
N LYS A 523 42.37 -35.84 2.72
CA LYS A 523 41.02 -35.59 2.23
C LYS A 523 40.14 -35.08 3.39
N GLN A 524 39.39 -34.03 3.14
CA GLN A 524 38.48 -33.47 4.14
C GLN A 524 37.28 -34.39 4.36
N ASP A 525 36.84 -34.54 5.61
CA ASP A 525 35.61 -35.24 5.99
C ASP A 525 34.38 -34.59 5.35
N PHE A 526 33.47 -35.40 4.82
CA PHE A 526 32.24 -34.94 4.18
C PHE A 526 31.34 -34.17 5.15
N LEU A 527 31.15 -34.66 6.39
CA LEU A 527 30.30 -33.99 7.37
C LEU A 527 30.91 -32.66 7.82
N GLY A 528 32.23 -32.59 7.93
CA GLY A 528 32.98 -31.38 8.25
C GLY A 528 32.90 -30.33 7.13
N SER A 529 33.06 -30.72 5.86
CA SER A 529 32.87 -29.81 4.72
C SER A 529 31.42 -29.36 4.60
N LEU A 530 30.44 -30.25 4.81
CA LEU A 530 29.03 -29.91 4.86
C LEU A 530 28.74 -28.88 5.94
N THR A 531 29.24 -29.11 7.15
CA THR A 531 29.09 -28.20 8.28
C THR A 531 29.62 -26.81 7.96
N ARG A 532 30.83 -26.71 7.42
CA ARG A 532 31.42 -25.41 7.05
C ARG A 532 30.57 -24.68 6.02
N ALA A 533 30.10 -25.38 4.99
CA ALA A 533 29.24 -24.81 3.96
C ALA A 533 27.87 -24.35 4.51
N LEU A 534 27.25 -25.17 5.37
CA LEU A 534 25.99 -24.82 6.03
C LEU A 534 26.16 -23.59 6.94
N PHE A 535 27.22 -23.58 7.75
CA PHE A 535 27.49 -22.48 8.68
C PHE A 535 27.71 -21.15 7.96
N GLU A 536 28.52 -21.14 6.90
CA GLU A 536 28.74 -19.94 6.07
C GLU A 536 27.45 -19.44 5.43
N LYS A 537 26.57 -20.35 5.01
CA LYS A 537 25.28 -19.98 4.45
C LYS A 537 24.34 -19.42 5.52
N ILE A 538 24.25 -20.09 6.68
CA ILE A 538 23.47 -19.67 7.85
C ILE A 538 23.89 -18.27 8.31
N LYS A 539 25.18 -17.99 8.38
CA LYS A 539 25.71 -16.66 8.77
C LYS A 539 25.16 -15.53 7.90
N ASN A 540 24.86 -15.80 6.63
CA ASN A 540 24.46 -14.80 5.64
C ASN A 540 22.95 -14.76 5.36
N VAL A 541 22.12 -15.51 6.10
CA VAL A 541 20.67 -15.51 5.84
C VAL A 541 19.98 -14.24 6.36
N ASP A 542 18.81 -13.97 5.78
CA ASP A 542 17.93 -12.89 6.19
C ASP A 542 17.05 -13.27 7.39
N GLN A 543 16.40 -12.26 7.95
CA GLN A 543 15.52 -12.41 9.12
C GLN A 543 14.39 -13.42 8.93
N LYS A 544 13.83 -13.50 7.71
CA LYS A 544 12.73 -14.43 7.41
C LYS A 544 13.21 -15.88 7.46
N THR A 545 14.44 -16.13 7.02
CA THR A 545 15.03 -17.47 7.00
C THR A 545 15.44 -17.94 8.40
N TRP A 546 15.82 -17.03 9.30
CA TRP A 546 16.12 -17.38 10.71
C TRP A 546 14.96 -18.11 11.40
N LEU A 547 13.70 -17.76 11.09
CA LEU A 547 12.55 -18.48 11.66
C LEU A 547 12.43 -19.90 11.09
N LYS A 548 12.66 -20.07 9.79
CA LYS A 548 12.64 -21.39 9.17
C LYS A 548 13.73 -22.29 9.77
N LEU A 549 14.90 -21.71 10.04
CA LEU A 549 16.00 -22.37 10.75
C LEU A 549 15.65 -22.68 12.20
N ALA A 550 14.99 -21.79 12.93
CA ALA A 550 14.58 -22.05 14.31
C ALA A 550 13.51 -23.16 14.43
N LYS A 551 12.77 -23.42 13.35
CA LYS A 551 11.80 -24.51 13.26
C LYS A 551 12.44 -25.83 12.84
N ALA A 552 13.53 -25.76 12.07
CA ALA A 552 14.30 -26.90 11.59
C ALA A 552 15.00 -27.62 12.74
#